data_AF-A0AAU9FAF4-F1
#
_entry.id   AF-A0AAU9FAF4-F1
#
_cell.length_a   1.000
_cell.length_b   1.000
_cell.length_c   1.000
_cell.angle_alpha   90.00
_cell.angle_beta   90.00
_cell.angle_gamma   90.00
#
_symmetry.space_group_name_H-M   'P 1'
#
loop_
_entity.id
_entity.type
_entity.pdbx_description
1 polymer ?
#
loop_
_entity_poly.entity_id
_entity_poly.type
_entity_poly.pdbx_seq_one_letter_code
_entity_poly.pdbx_strand_id
1 'polypeptide(L)' 'MSQAAPEQAAEPAMEPRQRVKDSTHLKRALNGMSALMQTNLSEPALDLCLELLEDWVSPKALANIVLRAQEIKRTMNKA' A
#
# COMPACT_ATOMS: atom_id res chain seq x y z
N MET A 1 22.45 47.78 17.92
CA MET A 1 21.34 46.87 18.26
C MET A 1 20.33 46.93 17.12
N SER A 2 20.03 45.77 16.54
CA SER A 2 18.71 45.35 16.01
C SER A 2 18.94 44.22 15.00
N GLN A 3 18.75 43.01 15.52
CA GLN A 3 18.70 41.75 14.78
C GLN A 3 17.45 41.75 13.89
N ALA A 4 17.59 41.37 12.63
CA ALA A 4 16.46 40.92 11.82
C ALA A 4 16.37 39.39 11.96
N ALA A 5 15.21 38.92 12.42
CA ALA A 5 14.88 37.52 12.68
C ALA A 5 14.87 36.66 11.40
N PRO A 6 15.09 35.34 11.50
CA PRO A 6 15.09 34.45 10.35
C PRO A 6 13.67 34.29 9.80
N GLU A 7 13.57 34.43 8.48
CA GLU A 7 12.38 34.13 7.67
C GLU A 7 12.02 32.65 7.87
N GLN A 8 10.98 32.40 8.67
CA GLN A 8 10.42 31.07 8.85
C GLN A 8 9.79 30.64 7.52
N ALA A 9 10.53 29.84 6.75
CA ALA A 9 9.98 29.12 5.62
C ALA A 9 8.89 28.18 6.15
N ALA A 10 7.64 28.52 5.86
CA ALA A 10 6.48 27.68 6.14
C ALA A 10 6.71 26.31 5.50
N GLU A 11 6.75 25.26 6.34
CA GLU A 11 6.75 23.89 5.88
C GLU A 11 5.53 23.69 4.98
N PRO A 12 5.67 23.12 3.77
CA PRO A 12 4.52 22.88 2.92
C PRO A 12 3.58 21.94 3.65
N ALA A 13 2.37 22.42 3.95
CA ALA A 13 1.30 21.62 4.51
C ALA A 13 1.08 20.40 3.61
N MET A 14 1.50 19.24 4.09
CA MET A 14 1.36 17.97 3.40
C MET A 14 -0.16 17.74 3.24
N GLU A 15 -0.67 17.86 2.01
CA GLU A 15 -2.09 17.64 1.74
C GLU A 15 -2.53 16.27 2.30
N PRO A 16 -3.76 16.15 2.81
CA PRO A 16 -4.27 14.87 3.27
C PRO A 16 -4.27 13.91 2.08
N ARG A 17 -3.34 12.96 2.05
CA ARG A 17 -3.35 11.90 1.04
C ARG A 17 -4.63 11.11 1.25
N GLN A 18 -5.56 11.22 0.31
CA GLN A 18 -6.79 10.44 0.31
C GLN A 18 -6.41 8.97 0.39
N ARG A 19 -6.82 8.31 1.48
CA ARG A 19 -6.48 6.91 1.69
C ARG A 19 -7.20 6.08 0.63
N VAL A 20 -6.52 5.05 0.14
CA VAL A 20 -7.07 4.11 -0.83
C VAL A 20 -8.32 3.44 -0.25
N LYS A 21 -8.31 3.14 1.05
CA LYS A 21 -9.46 2.54 1.75
C LYS A 21 -10.73 3.39 1.73
N ASP A 22 -10.60 4.71 1.59
CA ASP A 22 -11.72 5.65 1.62
C ASP A 22 -12.39 5.81 0.24
N SER A 23 -11.84 5.19 -0.82
CA SER A 23 -12.33 5.31 -2.20
C SER A 23 -12.75 3.97 -2.80
N THR A 24 -14.05 3.70 -2.82
CA THR A 24 -14.64 2.49 -3.43
C THR A 24 -14.27 2.33 -4.91
N HIS A 25 -14.20 3.44 -5.65
CA HIS A 25 -13.81 3.42 -7.07
C HIS A 25 -12.35 3.01 -7.25
N LEU A 26 -11.45 3.51 -6.39
CA LEU A 26 -10.03 3.17 -6.45
C LEU A 26 -9.79 1.72 -6.06
N LYS A 27 -10.46 1.21 -5.02
CA LYS A 27 -10.41 -0.21 -4.64
C LYS A 27 -10.87 -1.11 -5.78
N ARG A 28 -11.98 -0.78 -6.45
CA ARG A 28 -12.47 -1.55 -7.61
C ARG A 28 -11.47 -1.55 -8.77
N ALA A 29 -10.87 -0.40 -9.08
CA ALA A 29 -9.86 -0.30 -10.12
C ALA A 29 -8.62 -1.15 -9.79
N LEU A 30 -8.14 -1.09 -8.54
CA LEU A 30 -7.01 -1.89 -8.06
C LEU A 30 -7.30 -3.39 -8.11
N ASN A 31 -8.51 -3.82 -7.75
CA ASN A 31 -8.93 -5.22 -7.89
C ASN A 31 -8.94 -5.67 -9.36
N GLY A 32 -9.48 -4.84 -10.26
CA GLY A 32 -9.45 -5.11 -11.70
C GLY A 32 -8.01 -5.24 -12.25
N MET A 33 -7.11 -4.35 -11.85
CA MET A 33 -5.69 -4.41 -12.24
C MET A 33 -5.00 -5.65 -11.67
N SER A 34 -5.27 -6.00 -10.41
CA SER A 34 -4.75 -7.19 -9.74
C SER A 34 -5.12 -8.47 -10.50
N ALA A 35 -6.36 -8.55 -10.99
CA ALA A 35 -6.83 -9.67 -11.82
C ALA A 35 -6.11 -9.72 -13.18
N LEU A 36 -5.96 -8.57 -13.86
CA LEU A 36 -5.26 -8.49 -15.15
C LEU A 36 -3.78 -8.88 -15.03
N MET A 37 -3.14 -8.49 -13.93
CA MET A 37 -1.74 -8.83 -13.63
C MET A 37 -1.55 -10.25 -13.08
N GLN A 38 -2.64 -11.01 -12.89
CA GLN A 38 -2.61 -12.38 -12.38
C GLN A 38 -1.84 -12.51 -11.06
N THR A 39 -2.02 -11.56 -10.14
CA THR A 39 -1.38 -11.57 -8.82
C THR A 39 -1.80 -12.77 -7.96
N ASN A 40 -2.89 -13.44 -8.34
CA ASN A 40 -3.56 -14.52 -7.59
C ASN A 40 -3.98 -14.11 -6.17
N LEU A 41 -4.16 -12.81 -5.94
CA LEU A 41 -4.71 -12.29 -4.69
C LEU A 41 -6.24 -12.28 -4.77
N SER A 42 -6.88 -12.78 -3.71
CA SER A 42 -8.30 -12.54 -3.49
C SER A 42 -8.53 -11.08 -3.13
N GLU A 43 -9.75 -10.59 -3.32
CA GLU A 43 -10.13 -9.22 -2.95
C GLU A 43 -9.81 -8.89 -1.47
N PRO A 44 -10.09 -9.77 -0.46
CA PRO A 44 -9.67 -9.51 0.92
C PRO A 44 -8.14 -9.45 1.11
N ALA A 45 -7.38 -10.25 0.37
CA ALA A 45 -5.92 -10.25 0.48
C ALA A 45 -5.32 -8.98 -0.13
N LEU A 46 -5.93 -8.48 -1.22
CA LEU A 46 -5.55 -7.21 -1.83
C LEU A 46 -5.85 -6.03 -0.90
N ASP A 47 -7.03 -6.03 -0.26
CA ASP A 47 -7.40 -5.00 0.72
C ASP A 47 -6.40 -4.90 1.87
N LEU A 48 -6.02 -6.04 2.45
CA LEU A 48 -4.96 -6.12 3.47
C LEU A 48 -3.62 -5.56 2.95
N CYS A 49 -3.24 -5.87 1.71
CA CYS A 49 -2.02 -5.32 1.13
C CYS A 49 -2.07 -3.79 1.01
N LEU A 50 -3.23 -3.24 0.63
CA LEU A 50 -3.41 -1.80 0.51
C LEU A 50 -3.36 -1.11 1.88
N GLU A 51 -3.95 -1.69 2.91
CA GLU A 51 -3.86 -1.19 4.29
C GLU A 51 -2.40 -1.15 4.77
N LEU A 52 -1.64 -2.23 4.55
CA LEU A 52 -0.22 -2.28 4.93
C LEU A 52 0.63 -1.25 4.15
N LEU A 53 0.30 -1.01 2.88
CA LEU A 53 0.97 0.02 2.08
C LEU A 53 0.66 1.44 2.58
N GLU A 54 -0.57 1.70 3.04
CA GLU A 54 -0.93 2.96 3.69
C GLU A 54 -0.20 3.17 5.03
N ASP A 55 0.10 2.07 5.73
CA ASP A 55 0.89 2.04 6.97
C ASP A 55 2.40 2.01 6.69
N TRP A 56 2.82 2.39 5.49
CA TRP A 56 4.23 2.54 5.07
C TRP A 56 5.05 1.25 5.06
N VAL A 57 4.41 0.09 5.01
CA VAL A 57 5.13 -1.17 4.78
C VAL A 57 5.78 -1.13 3.40
N SER A 58 7.06 -1.52 3.34
CA SER A 58 7.80 -1.57 2.08
C SER A 58 7.08 -2.48 1.06
N PRO A 59 6.74 -1.98 -0.15
CA PRO A 59 6.07 -2.78 -1.17
C PRO A 59 6.85 -4.05 -1.53
N LYS A 60 8.19 -3.95 -1.56
CA LYS A 60 9.07 -5.08 -1.85
C LYS A 60 9.04 -6.14 -0.74
N ALA A 61 9.06 -5.71 0.52
CA ALA A 61 8.96 -6.63 1.65
C ALA A 61 7.60 -7.34 1.68
N LEU A 62 6.52 -6.58 1.47
CA LEU A 62 5.17 -7.12 1.40
C LEU A 62 5.02 -8.15 0.28
N ALA A 63 5.50 -7.84 -0.93
CA ALA A 63 5.48 -8.77 -2.06
C ALA A 63 6.23 -10.07 -1.74
N ASN A 64 7.40 -9.98 -1.11
CA ASN A 64 8.17 -11.18 -0.71
C ASN A 64 7.39 -12.06 0.28
N ILE A 65 6.72 -11.46 1.27
CA ILE A 65 5.91 -12.20 2.26
C ILE A 65 4.74 -12.90 1.56
N VAL A 66 4.02 -12.18 0.69
CA VAL A 66 2.88 -12.72 -0.06
C VAL A 66 3.31 -13.89 -0.94
N LEU A 67 4.41 -13.76 -1.68
CA LEU A 67 4.96 -14.84 -2.51
C LEU A 67 5.33 -16.06 -1.66
N ARG A 68 5.95 -15.85 -0.50
CA ARG A 68 6.33 -16.93 0.42
C ARG A 68 5.10 -17.65 0.98
N ALA A 69 4.05 -16.92 1.35
CA ALA A 69 2.79 -17.51 1.81
C ALA A 69 2.12 -18.36 0.73
N GLN A 70 2.10 -17.89 -0.52
CA GLN A 70 1.58 -18.65 -1.65
C GLN A 70 2.39 -19.93 -1.93
N GLU A 71 3.71 -19.88 -1.76
CA GLU A 71 4.57 -21.05 -1.88
C GLU A 71 4.26 -22.10 -0.79
N ILE A 72 4.16 -21.68 0.48
CA ILE A 72 3.83 -22.57 1.60
C ILE A 72 2.48 -23.27 1.35
N LYS A 73 1.46 -22.50 0.94
CA LYS A 73 0.15 -23.07 0.58
C LYS A 73 0.27 -24.12 -0.52
N ARG A 74 1.02 -23.83 -1.59
CA ARG A 74 1.26 -24.78 -2.68
C ARG A 74 1.98 -26.05 -2.22
N THR A 75 2.91 -25.95 -1.28
CA THR A 75 3.58 -27.13 -0.73
C THR A 75 2.65 -27.97 0.14
N MET A 76 1.78 -27.35 0.95
CA MET A 76 0.82 -28.06 1.79
C MET A 76 -0.25 -28.78 0.97
N ASN A 77 -0.72 -28.18 -0.13
CA ASN A 77 -1.74 -28.77 -0.99
C ASN A 77 -1.22 -29.90 -1.90
N LYS A 78 0.10 -30.13 -1.95
CA LYS A 78 0.73 -31.21 -2.72
C LYS A 78 1.09 -32.42 -1.87
N ALA A 79 0.97 -32.31 -0.54
CA ALA A 79 1.14 -33.39 0.42
C ALA A 79 -0.22 -34.08 0.67
#